data_AF-A0A4Z0YR70-F1
#
_entry.id   AF-A0A4Z0YR70-F1
#
_cell.length_a   1.000
_cell.length_b   1.000
_cell.length_c   1.000
_cell.angle_alpha   90.00
_cell.angle_beta   90.00
_cell.angle_gamma   90.00
#
_symmetry.space_group_name_H-M   'P 1'
#
loop_
_entity.id
_entity.type
_entity.pdbx_description
1 polymer ?
#
loop_
_entity_poly.entity_id
_entity_poly.type
_entity_poly.pdbx_seq_one_letter_code
_entity_poly.pdbx_strand_id
1 'polypeptide(L)'
;MSVIGDFARDGVVYLELRTTPRAFPKEGLDKGAYVDHVLSAIDEAQRTFPSIQVRLILSIDRRNTLIEANEVVELACYFSRRGVVAVDLCGDPTKGDVSLFTPAFEEARVRGLYITVHFAESESSATEAELETILRWMPDRLGHVTISKGDKFSSGWNLVTPRRVFMLLKVHVPEHVRKQIAARSGIGLELCLSCNVQAKMIVGSFDAHHFGEWWRVDGPVIVPCTDDVGVFGSPVSNEWALIQEHFHLDREDILDLARKGIDVIFGGDVQKARLRKIMW
;
A
#
# COMPACT_ATOMS: atom_id res chain seq x y z
N MET A 1 -23.88 6.05 -5.74
CA MET A 1 -22.48 6.47 -6.02
C MET A 1 -21.62 5.22 -5.97
N SER A 2 -20.71 5.04 -6.92
CA SER A 2 -19.80 3.88 -7.00
C SER A 2 -18.38 4.34 -6.66
N VAL A 3 -17.58 3.46 -6.03
CA VAL A 3 -16.19 3.76 -5.62
C VAL A 3 -15.37 4.38 -6.75
N ILE A 4 -15.44 3.79 -7.95
CA ILE A 4 -14.70 4.28 -9.14
C ILE A 4 -15.19 5.66 -9.58
N GLY A 5 -16.50 5.91 -9.53
CA GLY A 5 -17.07 7.22 -9.88
C GLY A 5 -16.68 8.30 -8.88
N ASP A 6 -16.45 7.94 -7.61
CA ASP A 6 -15.98 8.86 -6.58
C ASP A 6 -14.52 9.25 -6.83
N PHE A 7 -13.63 8.28 -7.07
CA PHE A 7 -12.23 8.54 -7.46
C PHE A 7 -12.12 9.34 -8.77
N ALA A 8 -12.94 9.02 -9.78
CA ALA A 8 -12.93 9.74 -11.05
C ALA A 8 -13.33 11.22 -10.88
N ARG A 9 -14.34 11.50 -10.03
CA ARG A 9 -14.75 12.88 -9.71
C ARG A 9 -13.72 13.62 -8.86
N ASP A 10 -12.93 12.88 -8.09
CA ASP A 10 -11.80 13.39 -7.32
C ASP A 10 -10.53 13.62 -8.17
N GLY A 11 -10.62 13.43 -9.50
CA GLY A 11 -9.53 13.69 -10.44
C GLY A 11 -8.53 12.55 -10.62
N VAL A 12 -8.80 11.36 -10.07
CA VAL A 12 -7.95 10.19 -10.28
C VAL A 12 -8.07 9.69 -11.72
N VAL A 13 -6.93 9.56 -12.40
CA VAL A 13 -6.83 9.12 -13.81
C VAL A 13 -6.35 7.68 -13.98
N TYR A 14 -5.87 7.08 -12.89
CA TYR A 14 -5.47 5.68 -12.81
C TYR A 14 -5.65 5.15 -11.39
N LEU A 15 -6.29 3.99 -11.24
CA LEU A 15 -6.67 3.40 -9.96
C LEU A 15 -6.35 1.91 -9.94
N GLU A 16 -5.68 1.47 -8.88
CA GLU A 16 -5.51 0.05 -8.57
C GLU A 16 -6.40 -0.29 -7.39
N LEU A 17 -7.56 -0.88 -7.69
CA LEU A 17 -8.47 -1.38 -6.65
C LEU A 17 -7.93 -2.69 -6.11
N ARG A 18 -7.98 -2.88 -4.79
CA ARG A 18 -7.67 -4.15 -4.14
C ARG A 18 -8.91 -4.77 -3.53
N THR A 19 -9.00 -6.10 -3.58
CA THR A 19 -10.06 -6.85 -2.88
C THR A 19 -9.61 -8.27 -2.57
N THR A 20 -10.04 -8.81 -1.44
CA THR A 20 -9.92 -10.24 -1.12
C THR A 20 -11.04 -11.02 -1.83
N PRO A 21 -10.74 -11.98 -2.72
CA PRO A 21 -11.76 -12.81 -3.35
C PRO A 21 -12.60 -13.57 -2.31
N ARG A 22 -13.93 -13.52 -2.44
CA ARG A 22 -14.87 -14.15 -1.51
C ARG A 22 -15.73 -15.19 -2.20
N ALA A 23 -16.00 -16.28 -1.49
CA ALA A 23 -17.02 -17.25 -1.88
C ALA A 23 -18.26 -17.07 -0.99
N PHE A 24 -19.43 -17.26 -1.59
CA PHE A 24 -20.73 -17.25 -0.95
C PHE A 24 -21.46 -18.56 -1.32
N PRO A 25 -21.15 -19.67 -0.61
CA PRO A 25 -21.63 -21.00 -1.00
C PRO A 25 -23.15 -21.16 -0.96
N LYS A 26 -23.85 -20.40 -0.10
CA LYS A 26 -25.32 -20.46 -0.02
C LYS A 26 -25.99 -19.82 -1.24
N GLU A 27 -25.28 -18.90 -1.87
CA GLU A 27 -25.68 -18.14 -3.03
C GLU A 27 -25.10 -18.75 -4.34
N GLY A 28 -24.34 -19.85 -4.23
CA GLY A 28 -23.72 -20.54 -5.37
C GLY A 28 -22.60 -19.75 -6.05
N LEU A 29 -22.00 -18.78 -5.34
CA LEU A 29 -20.98 -17.88 -5.88
C LEU A 29 -19.60 -18.30 -5.36
N ASP A 30 -18.72 -18.74 -6.25
CA ASP A 30 -17.32 -19.03 -5.90
C ASP A 30 -16.42 -17.79 -6.03
N LYS A 31 -15.16 -17.91 -5.61
CA LYS A 31 -14.19 -16.80 -5.71
C LYS A 31 -13.95 -16.35 -7.15
N GLY A 32 -14.03 -17.25 -8.13
CA GLY A 32 -13.85 -16.93 -9.55
C GLY A 32 -14.99 -16.07 -10.08
N ALA A 33 -16.24 -16.44 -9.78
CA ALA A 33 -17.43 -15.67 -10.08
C ALA A 33 -17.39 -14.29 -9.39
N TYR A 34 -16.90 -14.22 -8.14
CA TYR A 34 -16.72 -12.95 -7.44
C TYR A 34 -15.79 -12.02 -8.21
N VAL A 35 -14.62 -12.52 -8.62
CA VAL A 35 -13.62 -11.72 -9.36
C VAL A 35 -14.18 -11.29 -10.72
N ASP A 36 -14.86 -12.17 -11.46
CA ASP A 36 -15.47 -11.82 -12.75
C ASP A 36 -16.58 -10.74 -12.61
N HIS A 37 -17.38 -10.80 -11.54
CA HIS A 37 -18.36 -9.76 -11.24
C HIS A 37 -17.71 -8.41 -10.92
N VAL A 38 -16.63 -8.41 -10.11
CA VAL A 38 -15.88 -7.18 -9.81
C VAL A 38 -15.29 -6.58 -11.09
N LEU A 39 -14.68 -7.40 -11.95
CA LEU A 39 -14.12 -6.95 -13.23
C LEU A 39 -15.20 -6.42 -14.17
N SER A 40 -16.36 -7.06 -14.22
CA SER A 40 -17.50 -6.58 -15.01
C SER A 40 -18.02 -5.22 -14.54
N ALA A 41 -18.07 -5.00 -13.22
CA ALA A 41 -18.40 -3.71 -12.64
C ALA A 41 -17.33 -2.64 -12.94
N ILE A 42 -16.04 -3.01 -12.94
CA ILE A 42 -14.95 -2.15 -13.38
C ILE A 42 -15.12 -1.77 -14.86
N ASP A 43 -15.44 -2.72 -15.72
CA ASP A 43 -15.67 -2.49 -17.15
C ASP A 43 -16.82 -1.50 -17.39
N GLU A 44 -17.94 -1.64 -16.65
CA GLU A 44 -19.07 -0.71 -16.72
C GLU A 44 -18.71 0.69 -16.20
N ALA A 45 -17.98 0.77 -15.08
CA ALA A 45 -17.56 2.04 -14.51
C ALA A 45 -16.61 2.80 -15.44
N GLN A 46 -15.63 2.13 -16.07
CA GLN A 46 -14.72 2.78 -17.02
C GLN A 46 -15.43 3.27 -18.29
N ARG A 47 -16.51 2.60 -18.75
CA ARG A 47 -17.35 3.14 -19.84
C ARG A 47 -18.07 4.42 -19.42
N THR A 48 -18.50 4.49 -18.16
CA THR A 48 -19.19 5.66 -17.59
C THR A 48 -18.23 6.80 -17.29
N PHE A 49 -17.01 6.49 -16.84
CA PHE A 49 -15.96 7.42 -16.45
C PHE A 49 -14.68 7.17 -17.27
N PRO A 50 -14.64 7.58 -18.55
CA PRO A 50 -13.53 7.27 -19.46
C PRO A 50 -12.21 7.98 -19.11
N SER A 51 -12.22 8.93 -18.17
CA SER A 51 -11.04 9.62 -17.66
C SER A 51 -10.18 8.76 -16.73
N ILE A 52 -10.75 7.74 -16.09
CA ILE A 52 -10.06 6.86 -15.15
C ILE A 52 -9.83 5.48 -15.78
N GLN A 53 -8.61 4.97 -15.63
CA GLN A 53 -8.30 3.58 -15.92
C GLN A 53 -8.11 2.80 -14.63
N VAL A 54 -8.73 1.63 -14.54
CA VAL A 54 -8.77 0.82 -13.34
C VAL A 54 -8.09 -0.52 -13.58
N ARG A 55 -7.31 -0.98 -12.61
CA ARG A 55 -6.77 -2.34 -12.53
C ARG A 55 -7.17 -2.96 -11.19
N LEU A 56 -7.12 -4.28 -11.13
CA LEU A 56 -7.50 -5.05 -9.95
C LEU A 56 -6.28 -5.76 -9.35
N ILE A 57 -6.17 -5.70 -8.03
CA ILE A 57 -5.21 -6.44 -7.21
C ILE A 57 -6.02 -7.42 -6.37
N LEU A 58 -5.64 -8.69 -6.35
CA LEU A 58 -6.29 -9.69 -5.51
C LEU A 58 -5.48 -9.89 -4.23
N SER A 59 -6.12 -9.67 -3.09
CA SER A 59 -5.45 -9.76 -1.79
C SER A 59 -5.57 -11.17 -1.20
N ILE A 60 -4.45 -11.67 -0.68
CA ILE A 60 -4.35 -12.83 0.20
C ILE A 60 -4.50 -12.29 1.63
N ASP A 61 -5.44 -12.85 2.39
CA ASP A 61 -5.63 -12.47 3.79
C ASP A 61 -4.64 -13.24 4.66
N ARG A 62 -4.02 -12.59 5.65
CA ARG A 62 -3.12 -13.21 6.63
C ARG A 62 -3.71 -14.43 7.36
N ARG A 63 -5.03 -14.59 7.37
CA ARG A 63 -5.74 -15.75 7.96
C ARG A 63 -5.90 -16.92 6.99
N ASN A 64 -5.57 -16.74 5.71
CA ASN A 64 -5.67 -17.81 4.73
C ASN A 64 -4.69 -18.94 5.01
N THR A 65 -5.06 -20.13 4.53
CA THR A 65 -4.14 -21.25 4.37
C THR A 65 -3.31 -21.07 3.10
N LEU A 66 -2.21 -21.82 2.95
CA LEU A 66 -1.43 -21.84 1.71
C LEU A 66 -2.27 -22.28 0.49
N ILE A 67 -3.23 -23.19 0.67
CA ILE A 67 -4.12 -23.64 -0.42
C ILE A 67 -4.98 -22.47 -0.91
N GLU A 68 -5.56 -21.69 0.02
CA GLU A 68 -6.36 -20.52 -0.34
C GLU A 68 -5.51 -19.40 -0.95
N ALA A 69 -4.27 -19.21 -0.48
CA ALA A 69 -3.34 -18.26 -1.06
C ALA A 69 -2.98 -18.64 -2.51
N ASN A 70 -2.68 -19.92 -2.76
CA ASN A 70 -2.42 -20.43 -4.12
C ASN A 70 -3.65 -20.26 -5.02
N GLU A 71 -4.86 -20.50 -4.51
CA GLU A 71 -6.11 -20.24 -5.25
C GLU A 71 -6.22 -18.76 -5.69
N VAL A 72 -5.85 -17.82 -4.83
CA VAL A 72 -5.84 -16.38 -5.19
C VAL A 72 -4.82 -16.08 -6.30
N VAL A 73 -3.63 -16.69 -6.25
CA VAL A 73 -2.60 -16.55 -7.30
C VAL A 73 -3.06 -17.16 -8.63
N GLU A 74 -3.73 -18.31 -8.60
CA GLU A 74 -4.35 -18.93 -9.78
C GLU A 74 -5.41 -18.00 -10.40
N LEU A 75 -6.32 -17.47 -9.58
CA LEU A 75 -7.33 -16.52 -10.03
C LEU A 75 -6.69 -15.26 -10.63
N ALA A 76 -5.65 -14.71 -9.98
CA ALA A 76 -4.99 -13.52 -10.48
C ALA A 76 -4.34 -13.74 -11.85
N CYS A 77 -3.74 -14.92 -12.05
CA CYS A 77 -3.15 -15.29 -13.34
C CYS A 77 -4.21 -15.54 -14.41
N TYR A 78 -5.28 -16.25 -14.07
CA TYR A 78 -6.39 -16.52 -14.97
C TYR A 78 -7.05 -15.23 -15.47
N PHE A 79 -7.27 -14.25 -14.58
CA PHE A 79 -7.89 -12.96 -14.91
C PHE A 79 -6.89 -11.86 -15.31
N SER A 80 -5.60 -12.19 -15.50
CA SER A 80 -4.56 -11.22 -15.85
C SER A 80 -4.90 -10.39 -17.10
N ARG A 81 -5.41 -11.06 -18.14
CA ARG A 81 -5.83 -10.43 -19.40
C ARG A 81 -7.13 -9.62 -19.29
N ARG A 82 -7.90 -9.77 -18.20
CA ARG A 82 -9.12 -9.00 -17.93
C ARG A 82 -8.87 -7.77 -17.06
N GLY A 83 -7.65 -7.57 -16.56
CA GLY A 83 -7.27 -6.37 -15.80
C GLY A 83 -6.81 -6.63 -14.36
N VAL A 84 -6.67 -7.90 -13.94
CA VAL A 84 -5.92 -8.23 -12.72
C VAL A 84 -4.42 -8.09 -13.00
N VAL A 85 -3.69 -7.41 -12.11
CA VAL A 85 -2.27 -7.09 -12.36
C VAL A 85 -1.34 -7.55 -11.24
N ALA A 86 -1.85 -7.76 -10.04
CA ALA A 86 -1.02 -8.02 -8.88
C ALA A 86 -1.73 -8.88 -7.83
N VAL A 87 -0.92 -9.40 -6.92
CA VAL A 87 -1.37 -9.93 -5.64
C VAL A 87 -0.88 -9.05 -4.49
N ASP A 88 -1.66 -9.07 -3.41
CA ASP A 88 -1.40 -8.33 -2.18
C ASP A 88 -1.41 -9.27 -0.96
N LEU A 89 -0.72 -8.91 0.12
CA LEU A 89 -0.90 -9.51 1.44
C LEU A 89 -1.50 -8.46 2.38
N CYS A 90 -2.69 -8.73 2.92
CA CYS A 90 -3.43 -7.81 3.79
C CYS A 90 -4.08 -8.55 4.98
N GLY A 91 -4.95 -7.87 5.71
CA GLY A 91 -5.75 -8.45 6.78
C GLY A 91 -5.16 -8.19 8.16
N ASP A 92 -5.62 -8.92 9.18
CA ASP A 92 -5.21 -8.67 10.57
C ASP A 92 -3.68 -8.91 10.75
N PRO A 93 -2.88 -7.87 11.04
CA PRO A 93 -1.42 -7.97 11.12
C PRO A 93 -0.94 -8.75 12.36
N THR A 94 -1.86 -9.17 13.24
CA THR A 94 -1.57 -10.05 14.40
C THR A 94 -1.74 -11.54 14.08
N LYS A 95 -2.15 -11.87 12.84
CA LYS A 95 -2.43 -13.24 12.40
C LYS A 95 -1.45 -13.69 11.33
N GLY A 96 -1.28 -15.01 11.28
CA GLY A 96 -0.51 -15.71 10.26
C GLY A 96 0.99 -15.61 10.47
N ASP A 97 1.69 -16.71 10.20
CA ASP A 97 3.11 -16.66 9.86
C ASP A 97 3.18 -16.40 8.36
N VAL A 98 3.62 -15.20 7.96
CA VAL A 98 3.63 -14.81 6.56
C VAL A 98 4.55 -15.70 5.71
N SER A 99 5.56 -16.36 6.33
CA SER A 99 6.47 -17.26 5.61
C SER A 99 5.75 -18.45 4.97
N LEU A 100 4.58 -18.82 5.50
CA LEU A 100 3.68 -19.82 4.93
C LEU A 100 3.31 -19.50 3.48
N PHE A 101 3.19 -18.21 3.12
CA PHE A 101 2.76 -17.76 1.80
C PHE A 101 3.92 -17.61 0.81
N THR A 102 5.16 -17.91 1.21
CA THR A 102 6.34 -17.80 0.32
C THR A 102 6.15 -18.55 -1.00
N PRO A 103 5.67 -19.81 -1.03
CA PRO A 103 5.46 -20.50 -2.31
C PRO A 103 4.46 -19.80 -3.22
N ALA A 104 3.41 -19.18 -2.65
CA ALA A 104 2.39 -18.46 -3.43
C ALA A 104 2.95 -17.18 -4.05
N PHE A 105 3.71 -16.38 -3.28
CA PHE A 105 4.31 -15.15 -3.79
C PHE A 105 5.46 -15.41 -4.77
N GLU A 106 6.27 -16.45 -4.56
CA GLU A 106 7.28 -16.88 -5.52
C GLU A 106 6.64 -17.32 -6.85
N GLU A 107 5.57 -18.11 -6.80
CA GLU A 107 4.81 -18.49 -7.99
C GLU A 107 4.21 -17.27 -8.68
N ALA A 108 3.60 -16.33 -7.93
CA ALA A 108 3.05 -15.11 -8.50
C ALA A 108 4.12 -14.31 -9.28
N ARG A 109 5.33 -14.22 -8.73
CA ARG A 109 6.47 -13.58 -9.38
C ARG A 109 6.90 -14.31 -10.64
N VAL A 110 7.06 -15.64 -10.59
CA VAL A 110 7.44 -16.47 -11.74
C VAL A 110 6.44 -16.30 -12.89
N ARG A 111 5.15 -16.13 -12.56
CA ARG A 111 4.07 -15.92 -13.53
C ARG A 111 3.89 -14.47 -13.97
N GLY A 112 4.77 -13.56 -13.52
CA GLY A 112 4.82 -12.17 -13.97
C GLY A 112 3.75 -11.27 -13.36
N LEU A 113 3.13 -11.65 -12.24
CA LEU A 113 2.30 -10.75 -11.46
C LEU A 113 3.18 -9.78 -10.66
N TYR A 114 2.71 -8.54 -10.53
CA TYR A 114 3.28 -7.62 -9.57
C TYR A 114 2.89 -8.03 -8.13
N ILE A 115 3.68 -7.60 -7.16
CA ILE A 115 3.48 -7.91 -5.75
C ILE A 115 3.52 -6.61 -4.94
N THR A 116 2.46 -6.38 -4.16
CA THR A 116 2.45 -5.38 -3.07
C THR A 116 2.21 -6.10 -1.75
N VAL A 117 2.73 -5.60 -0.63
CA VAL A 117 2.61 -6.27 0.67
C VAL A 117 2.43 -5.25 1.78
N HIS A 118 1.39 -5.40 2.59
CA HIS A 118 1.25 -4.60 3.81
C HIS A 118 2.30 -5.04 4.84
N PHE A 119 3.06 -4.08 5.36
CA PHE A 119 4.15 -4.33 6.29
C PHE A 119 4.15 -3.31 7.42
N ALA A 120 4.50 -3.76 8.62
CA ALA A 120 4.70 -2.93 9.81
C ALA A 120 3.50 -2.07 10.20
N GLU A 121 2.28 -2.58 10.00
CA GLU A 121 1.01 -1.97 10.43
C GLU A 121 0.82 -2.00 11.95
N SER A 122 1.49 -2.95 12.61
CA SER A 122 1.45 -3.19 14.05
C SER A 122 2.80 -3.72 14.54
N GLU A 123 3.01 -3.78 15.85
CA GLU A 123 4.24 -4.35 16.43
C GLU A 123 4.48 -5.82 16.02
N SER A 124 3.42 -6.59 15.79
CA SER A 124 3.53 -8.00 15.40
C SER A 124 3.98 -8.21 13.96
N SER A 125 3.68 -7.26 13.07
CA SER A 125 4.00 -7.31 11.63
C SER A 125 5.25 -6.50 11.26
N ALA A 126 5.98 -6.01 12.27
CA ALA A 126 7.12 -5.12 12.12
C ALA A 126 8.46 -5.75 12.49
N THR A 127 8.54 -7.07 12.44
CA THR A 127 9.75 -7.82 12.81
C THR A 127 10.75 -7.88 11.66
N GLU A 128 12.04 -7.97 11.98
CA GLU A 128 13.08 -8.16 10.96
C GLU A 128 12.90 -9.48 10.20
N ALA A 129 12.46 -10.55 10.88
CA ALA A 129 12.18 -11.83 10.24
C ALA A 129 11.03 -11.75 9.22
N GLU A 130 9.97 -11.01 9.54
CA GLU A 130 8.86 -10.76 8.61
C GLU A 130 9.32 -9.91 7.43
N LEU A 131 10.08 -8.84 7.68
CA LEU A 131 10.66 -8.02 6.62
C LEU A 131 11.57 -8.85 5.69
N GLU A 132 12.48 -9.64 6.24
CA GLU A 132 13.37 -10.49 5.45
C GLU A 132 12.58 -11.45 4.57
N THR A 133 11.51 -12.04 5.11
CA THR A 133 10.63 -12.94 4.38
C THR A 133 9.95 -12.20 3.22
N ILE A 134 9.35 -11.05 3.51
CA ILE A 134 8.66 -10.21 2.51
C ILE A 134 9.64 -9.76 1.42
N LEU A 135 10.83 -9.28 1.80
CA LEU A 135 11.84 -8.82 0.84
C LEU A 135 12.41 -9.94 -0.05
N ARG A 136 12.35 -11.21 0.39
CA ARG A 136 12.69 -12.37 -0.46
C ARG A 136 11.69 -12.60 -1.57
N TRP A 137 10.43 -12.19 -1.39
CA TRP A 137 9.41 -12.21 -2.45
C TRP A 137 9.62 -11.11 -3.50
N MET A 138 10.63 -10.24 -3.29
CA MET A 138 11.01 -9.14 -4.16
C MET A 138 9.88 -8.15 -4.47
N PRO A 139 9.02 -7.76 -3.51
CA PRO A 139 7.82 -6.97 -3.76
C PRO A 139 8.13 -5.68 -4.54
N ASP A 140 7.21 -5.33 -5.44
CA ASP A 140 7.27 -4.09 -6.20
C ASP A 140 6.90 -2.88 -5.32
N ARG A 141 6.01 -3.09 -4.35
CA ARG A 141 5.59 -2.08 -3.37
C ARG A 141 5.39 -2.63 -1.96
N LEU A 142 5.51 -1.75 -0.96
CA LEU A 142 5.16 -2.01 0.43
C LEU A 142 4.08 -1.03 0.90
N GLY A 143 3.10 -1.53 1.63
CA GLY A 143 2.04 -0.76 2.25
C GLY A 143 2.35 -0.35 3.69
N HIS A 144 1.95 0.88 4.04
CA HIS A 144 2.07 1.51 5.35
C HIS A 144 3.50 1.75 5.80
N VAL A 145 4.24 0.74 6.27
CA VAL A 145 5.61 0.90 6.79
C VAL A 145 5.65 1.86 8.01
N THR A 146 4.69 1.72 8.93
CA THR A 146 4.43 2.70 10.00
C THR A 146 5.26 2.52 11.27
N ILE A 147 5.44 1.30 11.79
CA ILE A 147 5.95 1.08 13.17
C ILE A 147 7.08 0.05 13.20
N SER A 148 8.15 0.26 13.98
CA SER A 148 8.55 -0.72 15.00
C SER A 148 9.06 0.06 16.22
N LYS A 149 8.67 -0.35 17.43
CA LYS A 149 9.08 0.38 18.64
C LYS A 149 10.60 0.41 18.68
N GLY A 150 11.11 1.64 18.77
CA GLY A 150 12.52 1.93 18.89
C GLY A 150 13.22 1.01 19.89
N ASP A 151 14.49 0.79 19.58
CA ASP A 151 15.49 0.28 20.50
C ASP A 151 15.13 0.69 21.93
N LYS A 152 14.97 -0.30 22.80
CA LYS A 152 14.94 -0.06 24.24
C LYS A 152 16.22 0.69 24.58
N PHE A 153 16.18 2.01 24.62
CA PHE A 153 17.22 2.79 25.25
C PHE A 153 17.12 2.45 26.73
N SER A 154 18.00 1.56 27.19
CA SER A 154 18.22 1.31 28.60
C SER A 154 18.54 2.65 29.26
N SER A 155 17.62 3.12 30.08
CA SER A 155 17.73 4.36 30.83
C SER A 155 18.96 4.30 31.76
N GLY A 156 20.08 4.84 31.29
CA GLY A 156 21.33 5.00 32.03
C GLY A 156 21.79 6.45 32.16
N TRP A 157 20.91 7.43 31.94
CA TRP A 157 21.24 8.84 32.11
C TRP A 157 20.43 9.43 33.28
N ASN A 158 21.15 9.77 34.35
CA ASN A 158 20.63 10.53 35.48
C ASN A 158 20.13 11.90 34.98
N LEU A 159 18.83 12.13 35.13
CA LEU A 159 18.15 13.40 34.86
C LEU A 159 18.71 14.51 35.74
N VAL A 160 19.48 15.43 35.16
CA VAL A 160 19.68 16.78 35.71
C VAL A 160 19.73 17.79 34.57
N THR A 161 18.58 18.34 34.17
CA THR A 161 18.37 19.76 33.81
C THR A 161 16.94 20.00 33.28
N PRO A 162 16.19 21.01 33.78
CA PRO A 162 14.78 21.21 33.44
C PRO A 162 14.58 22.18 32.26
N ARG A 163 15.16 21.90 31.08
CA ARG A 163 14.83 22.59 29.81
C ARG A 163 15.41 21.83 28.61
N ARG A 164 14.54 21.29 27.75
CA ARG A 164 14.79 20.52 26.51
C ARG A 164 14.99 19.00 26.66
N VAL A 165 13.89 18.27 26.91
CA VAL A 165 13.73 16.89 26.39
C VAL A 165 12.26 16.68 26.03
N PHE A 166 11.82 17.25 24.89
CA PHE A 166 10.71 16.69 24.13
C PHE A 166 11.34 15.86 23.01
N MET A 167 12.03 14.78 23.39
CA MET A 167 12.44 13.76 22.42
C MET A 167 11.16 12.99 22.10
N LEU A 168 10.44 13.49 21.10
CA LEU A 168 9.24 12.87 20.54
C LEU A 168 9.59 11.41 20.23
N LEU A 169 8.98 10.49 20.97
CA LEU A 169 8.98 9.07 20.64
C LEU A 169 8.19 8.90 19.34
N LYS A 170 8.82 9.18 18.20
CA LYS A 170 8.31 8.80 16.89
C LYS A 170 8.50 7.30 16.78
N VAL A 171 7.39 6.57 16.66
CA VAL A 171 7.41 5.13 16.44
C VAL A 171 7.37 4.93 14.94
N HIS A 172 8.54 4.78 14.33
CA HIS A 172 8.71 4.50 12.90
C HIS A 172 9.52 3.22 12.74
N VAL A 173 9.58 2.67 11.53
CA VAL A 173 10.46 1.51 11.29
C VAL A 173 11.91 1.84 11.69
N PRO A 174 12.61 0.94 12.40
CA PRO A 174 13.98 1.16 12.85
C PRO A 174 14.92 1.53 11.71
N GLU A 175 16.00 2.26 12.02
CA GLU A 175 16.93 2.77 11.00
C GLU A 175 17.52 1.66 10.11
N HIS A 176 17.81 0.48 10.68
CA HIS A 176 18.33 -0.65 9.90
C HIS A 176 17.27 -1.20 8.92
N VAL A 177 16.01 -1.34 9.35
CA VAL A 177 14.88 -1.71 8.47
C VAL A 177 14.72 -0.67 7.36
N ARG A 178 14.73 0.62 7.73
CA ARG A 178 14.63 1.72 6.78
C ARG A 178 15.71 1.65 5.71
N LYS A 179 16.96 1.39 6.11
CA LYS A 179 18.10 1.19 5.18
C LYS A 179 17.92 -0.02 4.29
N GLN A 180 17.40 -1.14 4.80
CA GLN A 180 17.14 -2.33 3.99
C GLN A 180 16.07 -2.07 2.92
N ILE A 181 15.00 -1.33 3.26
CA ILE A 181 13.97 -0.91 2.30
C ILE A 181 14.54 0.10 1.30
N ALA A 182 15.26 1.12 1.76
CA ALA A 182 15.87 2.13 0.90
C ALA A 182 16.91 1.55 -0.09
N ALA A 183 17.58 0.47 0.29
CA ALA A 183 18.48 -0.26 -0.60
C ALA A 183 17.75 -0.94 -1.78
N ARG A 184 16.42 -1.07 -1.74
CA ARG A 184 15.59 -1.57 -2.84
C ARG A 184 15.24 -0.40 -3.76
N SER A 185 16.16 -0.07 -4.66
CA SER A 185 15.93 0.97 -5.67
C SER A 185 14.63 0.73 -6.45
N GLY A 186 13.75 1.72 -6.48
CA GLY A 186 12.50 1.68 -7.24
C GLY A 186 11.33 0.97 -6.55
N ILE A 187 11.46 0.56 -5.28
CA ILE A 187 10.32 0.05 -4.51
C ILE A 187 9.32 1.17 -4.23
N GLY A 188 8.03 0.93 -4.47
CA GLY A 188 6.98 1.89 -4.10
C GLY A 188 6.59 1.76 -2.63
N LEU A 189 6.40 2.88 -1.93
CA LEU A 189 5.85 2.91 -0.57
C LEU A 189 4.46 3.54 -0.58
N GLU A 190 3.44 2.73 -0.34
CA GLU A 190 2.04 3.15 -0.28
C GLU A 190 1.77 3.73 1.13
N LEU A 191 1.75 5.06 1.26
CA LEU A 191 1.64 5.74 2.54
C LEU A 191 0.23 6.32 2.73
N CYS A 192 -0.45 5.93 3.81
CA CYS A 192 -1.88 6.21 4.01
C CYS A 192 -2.09 7.10 5.24
N LEU A 193 -2.01 8.43 5.07
CA LEU A 193 -1.96 9.38 6.19
C LEU A 193 -3.21 9.32 7.06
N SER A 194 -4.41 9.47 6.46
CA SER A 194 -5.65 9.47 7.22
C SER A 194 -5.87 8.15 7.94
N CYS A 195 -5.62 7.03 7.25
CA CYS A 195 -5.70 5.70 7.85
C CYS A 195 -4.75 5.60 9.04
N ASN A 196 -3.47 5.89 8.86
CA ASN A 196 -2.46 5.68 9.88
C ASN A 196 -2.71 6.53 11.13
N VAL A 197 -3.16 7.78 10.97
CA VAL A 197 -3.52 8.65 12.09
C VAL A 197 -4.82 8.21 12.77
N GLN A 198 -5.89 7.99 12.01
CA GLN A 198 -7.21 7.69 12.58
C GLN A 198 -7.27 6.29 13.21
N ALA A 199 -6.60 5.31 12.60
CA ALA A 199 -6.45 3.94 13.13
C ALA A 199 -5.42 3.83 14.27
N LYS A 200 -4.76 4.95 14.64
CA LYS A 200 -3.73 5.00 15.69
C LYS A 200 -2.55 4.05 15.43
N MET A 201 -2.18 3.90 14.16
CA MET A 201 -1.00 3.16 13.71
C MET A 201 0.29 3.97 13.84
N ILE A 202 0.22 5.22 14.29
CA ILE A 202 1.39 6.02 14.65
C ILE A 202 1.11 6.75 15.98
N VAL A 203 2.18 7.22 16.63
CA VAL A 203 2.07 8.11 17.79
C VAL A 203 2.12 9.55 17.32
N GLY A 204 1.04 10.31 17.57
CA GLY A 204 0.92 11.72 17.21
C GLY A 204 -0.22 11.98 16.23
N SER A 205 -0.11 13.09 15.49
CA SER A 205 -1.04 13.47 14.42
C SER A 205 -0.31 13.48 13.07
N PHE A 206 -0.88 14.11 12.05
CA PHE A 206 -0.35 14.12 10.69
C PHE A 206 1.10 14.60 10.58
N ASP A 207 1.52 15.62 11.34
CA ASP A 207 2.93 16.11 11.34
C ASP A 207 3.94 15.07 11.86
N ALA A 208 3.48 14.07 12.61
CA ALA A 208 4.30 12.98 13.13
C ALA A 208 4.40 11.78 12.18
N HIS A 209 3.67 11.81 11.06
CA HIS A 209 3.62 10.72 10.10
C HIS A 209 4.98 10.48 9.44
N HIS A 210 5.35 9.21 9.29
CA HIS A 210 6.64 8.76 8.71
C HIS A 210 6.82 9.18 7.24
N PHE A 211 5.76 9.65 6.57
CA PHE A 211 5.87 10.36 5.29
C PHE A 211 7.01 11.38 5.31
N GLY A 212 7.09 12.20 6.38
CA GLY A 212 8.13 13.23 6.55
C GLY A 212 9.56 12.71 6.54
N GLU A 213 9.76 11.41 6.79
CA GLU A 213 11.06 10.76 6.80
C GLU A 213 11.39 10.06 5.49
N TRP A 214 10.38 9.77 4.67
CA TRP A 214 10.50 8.95 3.47
C TRP A 214 10.55 9.77 2.18
N TRP A 215 9.81 10.88 2.09
CA TRP A 215 9.59 11.58 0.82
C TRP A 215 10.85 12.23 0.21
N ARG A 216 11.93 12.37 0.99
CA ARG A 216 13.24 12.85 0.55
C ARG A 216 14.31 11.76 0.50
N VAL A 217 13.95 10.50 0.74
CA VAL A 217 14.90 9.38 0.71
C VAL A 217 15.06 8.93 -0.73
N ASP A 218 16.30 8.91 -1.21
CA ASP A 218 16.63 8.35 -2.52
C ASP A 218 16.44 6.82 -2.52
N GLY A 219 15.89 6.30 -3.61
CA GLY A 219 15.65 4.86 -3.80
C GLY A 219 14.16 4.52 -3.86
N PRO A 220 13.40 4.62 -2.75
CA PRO A 220 11.97 4.38 -2.74
C PRO A 220 11.16 5.47 -3.45
N VAL A 221 10.01 5.09 -4.00
CA VAL A 221 9.04 6.00 -4.61
C VAL A 221 7.82 6.09 -3.68
N ILE A 222 7.52 7.28 -3.19
CA ILE A 222 6.38 7.46 -2.27
C ILE A 222 5.10 7.63 -3.06
N VAL A 223 4.08 6.86 -2.67
CA VAL A 223 2.75 6.84 -3.27
C VAL A 223 1.72 7.10 -2.17
N PRO A 224 1.23 8.34 -2.01
CA PRO A 224 0.12 8.62 -1.12
C PRO A 224 -1.15 7.85 -1.53
N CYS A 225 -1.78 7.17 -0.58
CA CYS A 225 -2.95 6.31 -0.81
C CYS A 225 -4.05 6.59 0.23
N THR A 226 -5.31 6.34 -0.12
CA THR A 226 -6.44 6.51 0.82
C THR A 226 -6.60 5.36 1.80
N ASP A 227 -6.04 4.19 1.45
CA ASP A 227 -6.44 2.92 2.02
C ASP A 227 -7.97 2.73 1.86
N ASP A 228 -8.74 2.65 2.94
CA ASP A 228 -10.20 2.56 2.92
C ASP A 228 -10.91 3.93 2.95
N VAL A 229 -11.16 4.54 1.79
CA VAL A 229 -11.88 5.83 1.68
C VAL A 229 -13.25 5.83 2.36
N GLY A 230 -13.97 4.69 2.33
CA GLY A 230 -15.29 4.57 2.95
C GLY A 230 -15.25 4.49 4.48
N VAL A 231 -14.13 4.01 5.06
CA VAL A 231 -13.95 3.85 6.50
C VAL A 231 -13.38 5.13 7.12
N PHE A 232 -12.34 5.70 6.49
CA PHE A 232 -11.64 6.87 7.02
C PHE A 232 -12.19 8.21 6.50
N GLY A 233 -13.09 8.17 5.52
CA GLY A 233 -13.76 9.35 4.99
C GLY A 233 -12.83 10.34 4.31
N SER A 234 -11.68 9.89 3.81
CA SER A 234 -10.63 10.75 3.24
C SER A 234 -10.42 10.44 1.74
N PRO A 235 -10.92 11.29 0.82
CA PRO A 235 -10.66 11.14 -0.61
C PRO A 235 -9.19 11.45 -0.96
N VAL A 236 -8.75 11.10 -2.17
CA VAL A 236 -7.35 11.28 -2.61
C VAL A 236 -6.94 12.74 -2.52
N SER A 237 -7.82 13.67 -2.92
CA SER A 237 -7.55 15.10 -2.81
C SER A 237 -7.26 15.54 -1.37
N ASN A 238 -7.91 14.92 -0.39
CA ASN A 238 -7.70 15.23 1.02
C ASN A 238 -6.38 14.64 1.52
N GLU A 239 -5.97 13.44 1.09
CA GLU A 239 -4.64 12.91 1.41
C GLU A 239 -3.53 13.84 0.93
N TRP A 240 -3.65 14.38 -0.30
CA TRP A 240 -2.71 15.38 -0.82
C TRP A 240 -2.77 16.70 -0.04
N ALA A 241 -3.96 17.17 0.33
CA ALA A 241 -4.12 18.38 1.14
C ALA A 241 -3.47 18.24 2.52
N LEU A 242 -3.66 17.09 3.19
CA LEU A 242 -3.02 16.76 4.46
C LEU A 242 -1.48 16.73 4.33
N ILE A 243 -0.96 16.13 3.26
CA ILE A 243 0.49 16.15 2.99
C ILE A 243 0.99 17.59 2.84
N GLN A 244 0.31 18.40 2.03
CA GLN A 244 0.72 19.78 1.76
C GLN A 244 0.68 20.64 3.03
N GLU A 245 -0.39 20.51 3.83
CA GLU A 245 -0.59 21.26 5.08
C GLU A 245 0.47 20.90 6.13
N HIS A 246 0.65 19.61 6.41
CA HIS A 246 1.43 19.12 7.54
C HIS A 246 2.93 18.97 7.26
N PHE A 247 3.33 18.85 5.99
CA PHE A 247 4.74 18.77 5.60
C PHE A 247 5.25 20.03 4.88
N HIS A 248 4.39 21.04 4.76
CA HIS A 248 4.70 22.35 4.18
C HIS A 248 5.32 22.25 2.78
N LEU A 249 4.80 21.30 1.99
CA LEU A 249 5.21 21.13 0.61
C LEU A 249 4.60 22.22 -0.24
N ASP A 250 5.39 22.76 -1.17
CA ASP A 250 4.84 23.66 -2.17
C ASP A 250 4.16 22.89 -3.30
N ARG A 251 3.63 23.62 -4.28
CA ARG A 251 2.95 23.00 -5.41
C ARG A 251 3.92 22.14 -6.22
N GLU A 252 5.15 22.58 -6.45
CA GLU A 252 6.13 21.83 -7.26
C GLU A 252 6.47 20.49 -6.60
N ASP A 253 6.71 20.48 -5.29
CA ASP A 253 6.91 19.25 -4.51
C ASP A 253 5.76 18.25 -4.68
N ILE A 254 4.50 18.72 -4.58
CA ILE A 254 3.30 17.88 -4.72
C ILE A 254 3.19 17.31 -6.14
N LEU A 255 3.42 18.16 -7.14
CA LEU A 255 3.35 17.77 -8.54
C LEU A 255 4.42 16.74 -8.90
N ASP A 256 5.64 16.91 -8.42
CA ASP A 256 6.76 15.99 -8.61
C ASP A 256 6.53 14.66 -7.91
N LEU A 257 6.03 14.68 -6.67
CA LEU A 257 5.69 13.47 -5.93
C LEU A 257 4.62 12.65 -6.65
N ALA A 258 3.56 13.30 -7.15
CA ALA A 258 2.52 12.65 -7.92
C ALA A 258 3.04 12.05 -9.23
N ARG A 259 3.95 12.74 -9.93
CA ARG A 259 4.57 12.23 -11.16
C ARG A 259 5.47 11.03 -10.91
N LYS A 260 6.26 11.02 -9.82
CA LYS A 260 7.13 9.89 -9.46
C LYS A 260 6.32 8.60 -9.25
N GLY A 261 5.11 8.70 -8.69
CA GLY A 261 4.21 7.56 -8.51
C GLY A 261 3.91 6.77 -9.79
N ILE A 262 4.02 7.40 -10.97
CA ILE A 262 3.84 6.72 -12.27
C ILE A 262 4.86 5.57 -12.45
N ASP A 263 6.06 5.68 -11.88
CA ASP A 263 7.13 4.70 -12.09
C ASP A 263 6.83 3.35 -11.46
N VAL A 264 5.98 3.31 -10.43
CA VAL A 264 5.66 2.13 -9.62
C VAL A 264 4.23 1.62 -9.79
N ILE A 265 3.48 2.11 -10.79
CA ILE A 265 2.18 1.53 -11.14
C ILE A 265 2.33 0.17 -11.82
N PHE A 266 1.32 -0.67 -11.67
CA PHE A 266 1.17 -2.00 -12.27
C PHE A 266 0.43 -1.94 -13.63
N GLY A 267 0.68 -0.88 -14.40
CA GLY A 267 0.00 -0.59 -15.67
C GLY A 267 0.83 -0.87 -16.95
N GLY A 268 2.12 -1.18 -16.80
CA GLY A 268 3.06 -1.34 -17.91
C GLY A 268 3.44 -0.02 -18.61
N ASP A 269 4.41 -0.09 -19.52
CA ASP A 269 5.05 1.11 -20.11
C ASP A 269 4.11 1.98 -20.93
N VAL A 270 3.17 1.37 -21.67
CA VAL A 270 2.16 2.11 -22.45
C VAL A 270 1.34 2.99 -21.53
N GLN A 271 0.94 2.48 -20.38
CA GLN A 271 0.15 3.22 -19.42
C GLN A 271 0.98 4.30 -18.71
N LYS A 272 2.22 3.98 -18.32
CA LYS A 272 3.14 4.97 -17.75
C LYS A 272 3.37 6.13 -18.72
N ALA A 273 3.57 5.85 -20.01
CA ALA A 273 3.71 6.87 -21.04
C ALA A 273 2.44 7.71 -21.24
N ARG A 274 1.25 7.10 -21.13
CA ARG A 274 -0.03 7.84 -21.16
C ARG A 274 -0.11 8.81 -19.99
N LEU A 275 0.17 8.35 -18.76
CA LEU A 275 0.08 9.20 -17.57
C LEU A 275 1.05 10.37 -17.62
N ARG A 276 2.30 10.15 -18.05
CA ARG A 276 3.29 11.23 -18.21
C ARG A 276 2.90 12.32 -19.21
N LYS A 277 1.99 12.02 -20.15
CA LYS A 277 1.47 12.99 -21.14
C LYS A 277 0.28 13.80 -20.62
N ILE A 278 -0.53 13.24 -19.71
CA ILE A 278 -1.76 13.89 -19.24
C ILE A 278 -1.59 14.55 -17.87
N MET A 279 -0.60 14.09 -17.09
CA MET A 279 -0.19 14.73 -15.85
C MET A 279 0.83 15.83 -16.19
N TRP A 280 0.79 16.92 -15.42
CA TRP A 280 1.47 18.22 -15.60
C TRP A 280 2.99 18.15 -15.72
#